data_AF-A0A1Y4L0C9-F1
#
_entry.id   AF-A0A1Y4L0C9-F1
#
_cell.length_a   1.000
_cell.length_b   1.000
_cell.length_c   1.000
_cell.angle_alpha   90.00
_cell.angle_beta   90.00
_cell.angle_gamma   90.00
#
_symmetry.space_group_name_H-M   'P 1'
#
loop_
_entity.id
_entity.type
_entity.pdbx_description
1 polymer ?
#
loop_
_entity_poly.entity_id
_entity_poly.type
_entity_poly.pdbx_seq_one_letter_code
_entity_poly.pdbx_strand_id
1 'polypeptide(L)'
;MEMLELKKQMQAASAPHVRGIGEILLYLGQQNEQIAALIEQDLANREMSINACGKVLYDYAEKHQKGGSWACAVFEMNPDNPVIKLILDFYKIPSAWVEGVRTECADTSVEVLPMAHEEEPQAEIIDLMDLL
;
A
#
# COMPACT_ATOMS: atom_id res chain seq x y z
N MET A 1 12.14 -0.28 -14.60
CA MET A 1 12.16 1.16 -15.02
C MET A 1 12.86 2.03 -13.97
N GLU A 2 13.61 3.08 -14.35
CA GLU A 2 14.16 4.04 -13.39
C GLU A 2 13.20 5.23 -13.15
N MET A 3 12.88 5.52 -11.89
CA MET A 3 12.00 6.62 -11.49
C MET A 3 12.81 7.88 -11.13
N LEU A 4 13.25 8.63 -12.14
CA LEU A 4 14.13 9.79 -11.98
C LEU A 4 13.42 11.01 -11.39
N GLU A 5 12.21 11.34 -11.85
CA GLU A 5 11.47 12.50 -11.34
C GLU A 5 11.05 12.26 -9.89
N LEU A 6 10.67 11.02 -9.53
CA LEU A 6 10.41 10.66 -8.14
C LEU A 6 11.63 10.90 -7.25
N LYS A 7 12.81 10.37 -7.63
CA LYS A 7 14.05 10.57 -6.87
C LYS A 7 14.38 12.06 -6.70
N LYS A 8 14.24 12.84 -7.77
CA LYS A 8 14.48 14.28 -7.77
C LYS A 8 13.54 15.02 -6.81
N GLN A 9 12.24 14.70 -6.84
CA GLN A 9 11.28 15.32 -5.92
C GLN A 9 11.53 14.90 -4.47
N MET A 10 11.91 13.64 -4.21
CA MET A 10 12.30 13.18 -2.87
C MET A 10 13.52 13.91 -2.32
N GLN A 11 14.52 14.22 -3.17
CA GLN A 11 15.68 15.01 -2.78
C GLN A 11 15.31 16.47 -2.45
N ALA A 12 14.32 17.03 -3.14
CA ALA A 12 13.83 18.38 -2.90
C ALA A 12 12.83 18.48 -1.73
N ALA A 13 12.27 17.35 -1.27
CA ALA A 13 11.28 17.31 -0.21
C ALA A 13 11.92 17.63 1.16
N SER A 14 11.53 18.77 1.74
CA SER A 14 11.99 19.19 3.08
C SER A 14 11.15 18.60 4.22
N ALA A 15 9.89 18.26 3.95
CA ALA A 15 8.97 17.75 4.96
C ALA A 15 9.02 16.21 5.04
N PRO A 16 9.17 15.61 6.24
CA PRO A 16 9.26 14.16 6.39
C PRO A 16 8.07 13.37 5.82
N HIS A 17 6.85 13.91 5.96
CA HIS A 17 5.65 13.26 5.43
C HIS A 17 5.64 13.22 3.89
N VAL A 18 6.15 14.27 3.23
CA VAL A 18 6.28 14.29 1.76
C VAL A 18 7.30 13.27 1.30
N ARG A 19 8.42 13.15 2.02
CA ARG A 19 9.43 12.13 1.73
C ARG A 19 8.89 10.71 1.92
N GLY A 20 8.10 10.48 2.97
CA GLY A 20 7.42 9.20 3.20
C GLY A 20 6.48 8.80 2.06
N ILE A 21 5.76 9.76 1.47
CA ILE A 21 4.98 9.50 0.23
C ILE A 21 5.89 9.02 -0.89
N GLY A 22 7.04 9.68 -1.08
CA GLY A 22 8.02 9.25 -2.08
C GLY A 22 8.55 7.84 -1.86
N GLU A 23 8.78 7.43 -0.61
CA GLU A 23 9.21 6.08 -0.24
C GLU A 23 8.12 5.03 -0.56
N ILE A 24 6.85 5.35 -0.32
CA ILE A 24 5.70 4.51 -0.68
C ILE A 24 5.62 4.33 -2.20
N LEU A 25 5.71 5.42 -2.96
CA LEU A 25 5.68 5.39 -4.43
C LEU A 25 6.87 4.62 -5.00
N LEU A 26 8.05 4.79 -4.41
CA LEU A 26 9.26 4.08 -4.80
C LEU A 26 9.09 2.57 -4.60
N TYR A 27 8.55 2.17 -3.45
CA TYR A 27 8.24 0.78 -3.18
C TYR A 27 7.25 0.20 -4.19
N LEU A 28 6.14 0.89 -4.46
CA LEU A 28 5.13 0.44 -5.43
C LEU A 28 5.70 0.28 -6.85
N GLY A 29 6.48 1.27 -7.32
CA GLY A 29 7.10 1.20 -8.64
C GLY A 29 8.20 0.13 -8.75
N GLN A 30 8.84 -0.26 -7.64
CA GLN A 30 9.78 -1.39 -7.61
C GLN A 30 9.09 -2.75 -7.76
N GLN A 31 7.85 -2.89 -7.29
CA GLN A 31 7.07 -4.13 -7.44
C GLN A 31 6.44 -4.24 -8.83
N ASN A 32 6.07 -3.11 -9.45
CA ASN A 32 5.33 -3.11 -10.71
C ASN A 32 5.81 -2.01 -11.67
N GLU A 33 6.34 -2.40 -12.83
CA GLU A 33 6.84 -1.46 -13.83
C GLU A 33 5.76 -0.57 -14.45
N GLN A 34 4.51 -1.03 -14.52
CA GLN A 34 3.39 -0.21 -14.99
C GLN A 34 3.07 0.90 -13.98
N ILE A 35 3.16 0.60 -12.69
CA ILE A 35 3.03 1.62 -11.63
C ILE A 35 4.18 2.62 -11.73
N ALA A 36 5.42 2.16 -11.91
CA ALA A 36 6.58 3.04 -12.06
C ALA A 36 6.40 4.02 -13.24
N ALA A 37 5.92 3.52 -14.38
CA ALA A 37 5.66 4.35 -15.56
C ALA A 37 4.59 5.40 -15.31
N LEU A 38 3.49 5.01 -14.67
CA LEU A 38 2.38 5.91 -14.33
C LEU A 38 2.85 7.01 -13.38
N ILE A 39 3.57 6.64 -12.31
CA ILE A 39 4.11 7.60 -11.33
C ILE A 39 5.07 8.59 -12.00
N GLU A 40 6.01 8.13 -12.82
CA GLU A 40 6.93 9.05 -13.52
C GLU A 40 6.21 10.00 -14.46
N GLN A 41 5.22 9.51 -15.20
CA GLN A 41 4.41 10.34 -16.08
C GLN A 41 3.64 11.40 -15.27
N ASP A 42 3.02 11.00 -14.17
CA ASP A 42 2.23 11.91 -13.33
C ASP A 42 3.12 12.95 -12.66
N LEU A 43 4.27 12.56 -12.11
CA LEU A 43 5.18 13.48 -11.42
C LEU A 43 5.76 14.56 -12.33
N ALA A 44 5.77 14.37 -13.65
CA ALA A 44 6.10 15.42 -14.61
C ALA A 44 5.07 16.58 -14.61
N ASN A 45 3.86 16.35 -14.12
CA ASN A 45 2.86 17.37 -13.85
C ASN A 45 2.99 17.91 -12.41
N ARG A 46 3.15 19.22 -12.28
CA ARG A 46 3.29 19.91 -10.98
C ARG A 46 2.11 19.64 -10.03
N GLU A 47 0.89 19.55 -10.56
CA GLU A 47 -0.32 19.28 -9.77
C GLU A 47 -0.37 17.87 -9.21
N MET A 48 0.43 16.96 -9.78
CA MET A 48 0.55 15.57 -9.37
C MET A 48 1.86 15.30 -8.60
N SER A 49 2.59 16.35 -8.18
CA SER A 49 3.82 16.20 -7.42
C SER A 49 3.61 15.54 -6.04
N ILE A 50 4.68 14.98 -5.46
CA ILE A 50 4.61 14.42 -4.08
C ILE A 50 4.24 15.49 -3.03
N ASN A 51 4.56 16.76 -3.29
CA ASN A 51 4.12 17.87 -2.44
C ASN A 51 2.60 18.12 -2.55
N ALA A 52 2.04 18.02 -3.77
CA ALA A 52 0.60 18.15 -3.98
C ALA A 52 -0.16 16.99 -3.32
N CYS A 53 0.33 15.76 -3.48
CA CYS A 53 -0.18 14.60 -2.76
C CYS A 53 -0.10 14.79 -1.24
N GLY A 54 1.05 15.28 -0.73
CA GLY A 54 1.24 15.59 0.68
C GLY A 54 0.25 16.62 1.22
N LYS A 55 -0.09 17.64 0.42
CA LYS A 55 -1.12 18.62 0.78
C LYS A 55 -2.50 17.95 0.89
N VAL A 56 -2.86 17.10 -0.06
CA VAL A 56 -4.15 16.36 -0.01
C VAL A 56 -4.23 15.47 1.23
N LEU A 57 -3.15 14.75 1.53
CA LEU A 57 -3.04 13.94 2.74
C LEU A 57 -3.19 14.77 4.01
N TYR A 58 -2.52 15.93 4.08
CA TYR A 58 -2.60 16.84 5.21
C TYR A 58 -4.02 17.40 5.39
N ASP A 59 -4.66 17.90 4.33
CA ASP A 59 -6.02 18.42 4.36
C ASP A 59 -7.03 17.35 4.78
N TYR A 60 -6.81 16.09 4.39
CA TYR A 60 -7.63 14.96 4.82
C TYR A 60 -7.41 14.67 6.31
N ALA A 61 -6.15 14.61 6.75
CA ALA A 61 -5.78 14.37 8.13
C ALA A 61 -6.40 15.39 9.09
N GLU A 62 -6.34 16.68 8.74
CA GLU A 62 -6.88 17.78 9.53
C GLU A 62 -8.38 17.58 9.82
N LYS A 63 -9.14 17.04 8.85
CA LYS A 63 -10.59 16.80 8.97
C LYS A 63 -10.95 15.51 9.72
N HIS A 64 -10.03 14.55 9.78
CA HIS A 64 -10.31 13.19 10.26
C HIS A 64 -9.53 12.83 11.53
N GLN A 65 -8.61 13.66 11.99
CA GLN A 65 -7.87 13.44 13.23
C GLN A 65 -8.79 13.43 14.45
N LYS A 66 -8.55 12.50 15.38
CA LYS A 66 -9.18 12.45 16.70
C LYS A 66 -8.07 12.38 17.75
N GLY A 67 -8.09 13.30 18.71
CA GLY A 67 -7.07 13.34 19.77
C GLY A 67 -5.64 13.61 19.26
N GLY A 68 -5.50 14.34 18.15
CA GLY A 68 -4.19 14.69 17.57
C GLY A 68 -3.53 13.57 16.75
N SER A 69 -4.23 12.47 16.50
CA SER A 69 -3.79 11.41 15.59
C SER A 69 -4.87 11.13 14.56
N TRP A 70 -4.44 10.87 13.33
CA TRP A 70 -5.35 10.53 12.23
C TRP A 70 -5.07 9.14 11.64
N ALA A 71 -3.81 8.78 11.49
CA ALA A 71 -3.40 7.48 10.99
C ALA A 71 -2.36 6.88 11.94
N CYS A 72 -2.55 5.62 12.32
CA CYS A 72 -1.54 4.87 13.08
C CYS A 72 -0.28 4.71 12.22
N ALA A 73 0.89 4.79 12.86
CA ALA A 73 2.19 4.77 12.21
C ALA A 73 2.32 3.60 11.23
N VAL A 74 2.85 3.94 10.05
CA VAL A 74 3.06 3.10 8.88
C VAL A 74 3.99 1.92 9.24
N PHE A 75 3.43 0.81 9.72
CA PHE A 75 4.20 -0.43 9.93
C PHE A 75 3.95 -1.45 8.82
N GLU A 76 2.84 -1.34 8.07
CA GLU A 76 2.50 -2.27 7.00
C GLU A 76 1.97 -1.53 5.77
N MET A 77 2.44 -1.94 4.59
CA MET A 77 1.94 -1.50 3.29
C MET A 77 0.59 -2.17 2.99
N ASN A 78 -0.41 -1.84 3.80
CA ASN A 78 -1.75 -2.37 3.69
C ASN A 78 -2.59 -1.42 2.81
N PRO A 79 -3.17 -1.89 1.69
CA PRO A 79 -4.04 -1.07 0.84
C PRO A 79 -5.32 -0.63 1.54
N ASP A 80 -5.69 -1.21 2.69
CA ASP A 80 -6.76 -0.71 3.54
C ASP A 80 -6.35 0.45 4.45
N ASN A 81 -5.05 0.73 4.58
CA ASN A 81 -4.56 1.89 5.29
C ASN A 81 -5.06 3.17 4.60
N PRO A 82 -5.76 4.09 5.31
CA PRO A 82 -6.29 5.32 4.73
C PRO A 82 -5.25 6.17 4.00
N VAL A 83 -3.99 6.17 4.47
CA VAL A 83 -2.89 6.88 3.81
C VAL A 83 -2.58 6.26 2.47
N ILE A 84 -2.48 4.93 2.40
CA ILE A 84 -2.20 4.20 1.16
C ILE A 84 -3.35 4.40 0.17
N LYS A 85 -4.61 4.27 0.61
CA LYS A 85 -5.79 4.54 -0.24
C LYS A 85 -5.73 5.92 -0.88
N LEU A 86 -5.47 6.96 -0.08
CA LEU A 86 -5.39 8.33 -0.59
C LEU A 86 -4.25 8.52 -1.60
N ILE A 87 -3.10 7.87 -1.40
CA ILE A 87 -1.99 7.92 -2.35
C ILE A 87 -2.38 7.21 -3.65
N LEU A 88 -2.94 6.00 -3.58
CA LEU A 88 -3.38 5.26 -4.76
C LEU A 88 -4.46 6.03 -5.53
N ASP A 89 -5.44 6.61 -4.84
CA ASP A 89 -6.51 7.42 -5.43
C ASP A 89 -5.99 8.71 -6.08
N PHE A 90 -4.96 9.33 -5.48
CA PHE A 90 -4.35 10.54 -6.01
C PHE A 90 -3.66 10.26 -7.36
N TYR A 91 -2.84 9.21 -7.43
CA TYR A 91 -2.11 8.80 -8.64
C TYR A 91 -2.89 7.85 -9.56
N LYS A 92 -4.17 7.59 -9.26
CA LYS A 92 -5.03 6.67 -10.03
C LYS A 92 -4.41 5.28 -10.22
N ILE A 93 -3.63 4.82 -9.24
CA ILE A 93 -3.01 3.50 -9.25
C ILE A 93 -4.08 2.47 -8.87
N PRO A 94 -4.41 1.50 -9.73
CA PRO A 94 -5.36 0.44 -9.39
C PRO A 94 -4.83 -0.39 -8.21
N SER A 95 -5.67 -0.62 -7.19
CA SER A 95 -5.28 -1.46 -6.04
C SER A 95 -4.91 -2.89 -6.44
N ALA A 96 -5.52 -3.41 -7.52
CA ALA A 96 -5.19 -4.71 -8.10
C ALA A 96 -3.74 -4.84 -8.60
N TRP A 97 -3.02 -3.72 -8.77
CA TRP A 97 -1.62 -3.70 -9.18
C TRP A 97 -0.64 -3.75 -8.01
N VAL A 98 -1.13 -3.67 -6.77
CA VAL A 98 -0.33 -3.70 -5.54
C VAL A 98 -0.27 -5.12 -5.02
N GLU A 99 0.92 -5.74 -5.01
CA GLU A 99 1.11 -7.09 -4.45
C GLU A 99 0.79 -7.11 -2.95
N GLY A 100 0.10 -8.16 -2.51
CA GLY A 100 -0.57 -8.24 -1.19
C GLY A 100 -2.10 -8.13 -1.27
N VAL A 101 -2.64 -7.73 -2.43
CA VAL A 101 -4.08 -7.70 -2.72
C VAL A 101 -4.50 -9.01 -3.39
N ARG A 102 -4.70 -10.07 -2.61
CA ARG A 102 -5.68 -11.09 -3.03
C ARG A 102 -7.06 -10.51 -2.80
N THR A 103 -7.56 -9.74 -3.76
CA THR A 103 -9.01 -9.50 -3.87
C THR A 103 -9.60 -10.68 -4.62
N GLU A 104 -9.98 -11.71 -3.86
CA GLU A 104 -10.95 -12.70 -4.30
C GLU A 104 -12.35 -12.06 -4.36
N CYS A 105 -12.50 -11.11 -5.28
CA CYS A 105 -13.78 -10.67 -5.84
C CYS A 105 -13.60 -10.52 -7.36
N ALA A 106 -13.09 -11.57 -8.00
CA ALA A 106 -13.30 -11.78 -9.42
C ALA A 106 -14.46 -12.78 -9.54
N ASP A 107 -15.62 -12.23 -9.86
CA ASP A 107 -16.80 -12.94 -10.33
C ASP A 107 -16.39 -13.93 -11.44
N THR A 108 -16.16 -15.19 -11.07
CA THR A 108 -16.05 -16.29 -12.03
C THR A 108 -16.91 -17.41 -11.49
N SER A 109 -18.05 -17.61 -12.15
CA SER A 109 -18.82 -18.83 -12.05
C SER A 109 -17.91 -20.00 -12.42
N VAL A 110 -17.45 -20.77 -11.45
CA VAL A 110 -16.85 -22.08 -11.67
C VAL A 110 -17.54 -23.05 -10.75
N GLU A 111 -18.20 -24.03 -11.36
CA GLU A 111 -18.93 -25.09 -10.70
C GLU A 111 -18.04 -25.83 -9.69
N VAL A 112 -18.57 -25.99 -8.49
CA VAL A 112 -17.95 -26.76 -7.40
C VAL A 112 -17.97 -28.24 -7.79
N LEU A 113 -16.81 -28.82 -8.06
CA LEU A 113 -16.60 -30.27 -8.01
C LEU A 113 -15.94 -30.60 -6.66
N PRO A 114 -16.46 -31.57 -5.89
CA PRO A 114 -15.93 -31.87 -4.56
C PRO A 114 -14.65 -32.69 -4.71
N MET A 115 -13.52 -32.17 -4.23
CA MET A 115 -12.32 -32.98 -4.03
C MET A 115 -12.18 -33.37 -2.56
N ALA A 116 -11.85 -34.64 -2.39
CA ALA A 116 -11.94 -35.43 -1.18
C ALA A 116 -11.01 -34.96 -0.05
N HIS A 117 -11.41 -35.31 1.17
CA HIS A 117 -10.58 -35.30 2.37
C HIS A 117 -9.24 -36.01 2.12
N GLU A 118 -8.13 -35.31 2.31
CA GLU A 118 -6.84 -35.91 2.63
C GLU A 118 -6.27 -35.18 3.86
N GLU A 119 -5.83 -36.00 4.82
CA GLU A 119 -5.68 -35.74 6.25
C GLU A 119 -4.54 -34.76 6.61
N GLU A 120 -4.79 -33.89 7.61
CA GLU A 120 -3.75 -33.07 8.27
C GLU A 120 -2.73 -33.95 9.03
N PRO A 121 -1.44 -33.62 9.03
CA PRO A 121 -0.52 -34.16 10.01
C PRO A 121 -0.79 -33.52 11.38
N GLN A 122 -1.13 -34.36 12.35
CA GLN A 122 -1.33 -34.00 13.75
C GLN A 122 -0.05 -33.38 14.33
N ALA A 123 -0.11 -32.11 14.70
CA ALA A 123 0.90 -31.50 15.54
C ALA A 123 0.77 -32.09 16.96
N GLU A 124 1.82 -32.78 17.43
CA GLU A 124 1.93 -33.25 18.81
C GLU A 124 1.81 -32.07 19.77
N ILE A 125 0.70 -31.99 20.49
CA ILE A 125 0.48 -31.04 21.58
C ILE A 125 1.26 -31.57 22.78
N ILE A 126 2.42 -30.97 23.08
CA ILE A 126 3.12 -31.19 24.36
C ILE A 126 2.33 -30.45 25.45
N ASP A 127 1.71 -31.21 26.36
CA ASP A 127 1.00 -30.68 27.52
C ASP A 127 2.01 -30.23 28.59
N LEU A 128 1.99 -28.94 28.93
CA LEU A 128 2.97 -28.29 29.82
C LEU A 128 2.69 -28.50 31.33
N MET A 129 1.70 -29.34 31.67
CA MET A 129 1.35 -29.65 33.08
C MET A 129 1.99 -30.93 33.64
N ASP A 130 2.89 -31.61 32.91
CA ASP A 130 3.63 -32.80 33.37
C ASP A 130 5.10 -32.50 33.78
N LEU A 131 5.47 -31.24 34.02
CA LEU A 131 6.84 -30.81 34.35
C LEU A 131 6.99 -30.09 35.71
N LEU A 132 6.09 -30.32 36.66
CA LEU A 132 6.20 -29.83 38.05
C LEU A 132 5.97 -30.94 39.09
#